data_AF-A0A421JRK3-F1
#
_entry.id   AF-A0A421JRK3-F1
#
_cell.length_a   1.000
_cell.length_b   1.000
_cell.length_c   1.000
_cell.angle_alpha   90.00
_cell.angle_beta   90.00
_cell.angle_gamma   90.00
#
_symmetry.space_group_name_H-M   'P 1'
#
loop_
_entity.id
_entity.type
_entity.pdbx_description
1 polymer ?
#
loop_
_entity_poly.entity_id
_entity_poly.type
_entity_poly.pdbx_seq_one_letter_code
_entity_poly.pdbx_strand_id
1 'polypeptide(L)'
;MLPTPTVKDIDYDKVYEPSEDSFLLLDCFEQEQDFIRKRFKDDDVVPLITEIGSGSGIVSTFFINHILPKSIVLTTDVNPHACQTTLNTCRQNQAESENKTSTLDAAQMNLTDAVRPGSIDLLIFNPPYVPASEVPVIPKDEQDPTWLDLALLGGEDGMVTTWQVLNNLHSILSKDRGVAYILFCARNKPNEVSEIMKKQGWKVDVIISRKAGWEVLSVLRFQK
;
A
#
# COMPACT_ATOMS: atom_id res chain seq x y z
N MET A 1 16.18 -11.63 -6.88
CA MET A 1 15.47 -10.44 -7.36
C MET A 1 14.31 -10.92 -8.20
N LEU A 2 13.12 -10.79 -7.64
CA LEU A 2 11.87 -11.08 -8.32
C LEU A 2 11.64 -10.02 -9.41
N PRO A 3 11.00 -10.36 -10.53
CA PRO A 3 10.79 -9.41 -11.61
C PRO A 3 9.79 -8.32 -11.18
N THR A 4 10.10 -7.07 -11.48
CA THR A 4 9.19 -5.94 -11.32
C THR A 4 8.06 -6.04 -12.36
N PRO A 5 6.79 -5.83 -11.98
CA PRO A 5 5.69 -5.82 -12.95
C PRO A 5 5.87 -4.71 -13.97
N THR A 6 5.47 -5.00 -15.20
CA THR A 6 5.43 -4.01 -16.27
C THR A 6 4.24 -3.09 -16.06
N VAL A 7 4.48 -1.79 -16.12
CA VAL A 7 3.44 -0.76 -16.01
C VAL A 7 3.41 0.00 -17.34
N LYS A 8 2.28 -0.01 -18.04
CA LYS A 8 2.11 0.58 -19.38
C LYS A 8 0.82 1.41 -19.42
N ASP A 9 0.75 2.32 -20.39
CA ASP A 9 -0.45 3.09 -20.71
C ASP A 9 -1.01 3.91 -19.53
N ILE A 10 -0.13 4.43 -18.68
CA ILE A 10 -0.50 5.33 -17.56
C ILE A 10 -0.50 6.79 -18.03
N ASP A 11 -1.56 7.50 -17.66
CA ASP A 11 -1.60 8.96 -17.69
C ASP A 11 -0.97 9.52 -16.40
N TYR A 12 0.32 9.88 -16.49
CA TYR A 12 1.08 10.38 -15.35
C TYR A 12 0.68 11.79 -14.89
N ASP A 13 -0.18 12.49 -15.64
CA ASP A 13 -0.79 13.73 -15.17
C ASP A 13 -1.86 13.47 -14.09
N LYS A 14 -2.30 12.21 -13.94
CA LYS A 14 -3.38 11.83 -13.01
C LYS A 14 -3.01 10.71 -12.05
N VAL A 15 -2.08 9.82 -12.41
CA VAL A 15 -1.72 8.66 -11.61
C VAL A 15 -0.23 8.70 -11.30
N TYR A 16 0.11 8.41 -10.05
CA TYR A 16 1.48 8.39 -9.58
C TYR A 16 2.35 7.40 -10.35
N GLU A 17 3.44 7.90 -10.92
CA GLU A 17 4.47 7.08 -11.56
C GLU A 17 5.25 6.30 -10.49
N PRO A 18 5.43 4.96 -10.63
CA PRO A 18 6.26 4.19 -9.72
C PRO A 18 7.65 4.82 -9.53
N SER A 19 8.02 5.07 -8.28
CA SER A 19 9.31 5.66 -7.94
C SER A 19 10.06 4.84 -6.89
N GLU A 20 11.16 5.39 -6.35
CA GLU A 20 12.02 4.75 -5.35
C GLU A 20 11.26 4.20 -4.13
N ASP A 21 10.17 4.86 -3.73
CA ASP A 21 9.28 4.41 -2.65
C ASP A 21 8.50 3.14 -3.00
N SER A 22 7.98 3.08 -4.23
CA SER A 22 7.29 1.92 -4.79
C SER A 22 8.24 0.73 -4.90
N PHE A 23 9.47 0.96 -5.40
CA PHE A 23 10.49 -0.08 -5.50
C PHE A 23 11.00 -0.54 -4.14
N LEU A 24 11.08 0.35 -3.14
CA LEU A 24 11.41 -0.03 -1.77
C LEU A 24 10.38 -0.99 -1.17
N LEU A 25 9.09 -0.82 -1.48
CA LEU A 25 8.05 -1.76 -1.09
C LEU A 25 8.21 -3.13 -1.77
N LEU A 26 8.58 -3.17 -3.06
CA LEU A 26 8.84 -4.45 -3.74
C LEU A 26 9.99 -5.20 -3.08
N ASP A 27 11.09 -4.49 -2.81
CA ASP A 27 12.27 -5.04 -2.12
C ASP A 27 11.93 -5.50 -0.69
N CYS A 28 11.10 -4.71 0.02
CA CYS A 28 10.58 -5.09 1.33
C CYS A 28 9.84 -6.43 1.28
N PHE A 29 8.96 -6.61 0.29
CA PHE A 29 8.18 -7.84 0.18
C PHE A 29 9.00 -9.03 -0.33
N GLU A 30 9.99 -8.82 -1.20
CA GLU A 30 10.95 -9.88 -1.55
C GLU A 30 11.71 -10.37 -0.31
N GLN A 31 12.13 -9.45 0.57
CA GLN A 31 12.79 -9.78 1.84
C GLN A 31 11.84 -10.50 2.82
N GLU A 32 10.57 -10.09 2.88
CA GLU A 32 9.57 -10.61 3.82
C GLU A 32 8.80 -11.84 3.34
N GLN A 33 9.11 -12.36 2.14
CA GLN A 33 8.36 -13.46 1.53
C GLN A 33 8.17 -14.67 2.45
N ASP A 34 9.22 -15.06 3.20
CA ASP A 34 9.18 -16.24 4.07
C ASP A 34 8.33 -15.98 5.31
N PHE A 35 8.40 -14.77 5.86
CA PHE A 35 7.55 -14.36 6.98
C PHE A 35 6.07 -14.39 6.56
N ILE A 36 5.74 -13.79 5.42
CA ILE A 36 4.38 -13.68 4.90
C ILE A 36 3.81 -15.07 4.57
N ARG A 37 4.55 -15.88 3.80
CA ARG A 37 4.13 -17.24 3.44
C ARG A 37 3.97 -18.14 4.64
N LYS A 38 4.85 -18.02 5.65
CA LYS A 38 4.71 -18.78 6.90
C LYS A 38 3.48 -18.33 7.70
N ARG A 39 3.24 -17.02 7.79
CA ARG A 39 2.11 -16.46 8.53
C ARG A 39 0.75 -16.84 7.91
N PHE A 40 0.70 -16.97 6.59
CA PHE A 40 -0.52 -17.28 5.84
C PHE A 40 -0.49 -18.65 5.15
N LYS A 41 0.23 -19.61 5.74
CA LYS A 41 0.37 -20.97 5.20
C LYS A 41 -0.92 -21.79 5.22
N ASP A 42 -1.88 -21.42 6.08
CA ASP A 42 -3.12 -22.16 6.27
C ASP A 42 -3.92 -22.27 4.96
N ASP A 43 -3.97 -23.47 4.37
CA ASP A 43 -4.64 -23.73 3.10
C ASP A 43 -6.18 -23.64 3.22
N ASP A 44 -6.74 -23.67 4.45
CA ASP A 44 -8.19 -23.56 4.68
C ASP A 44 -8.67 -22.10 4.74
N VAL A 45 -7.76 -21.13 4.81
CA VAL A 45 -8.10 -19.70 4.95
C VAL A 45 -7.33 -18.85 3.95
N VAL A 46 -8.04 -18.37 2.92
CA VAL A 46 -7.49 -17.42 1.94
C VAL A 46 -7.38 -16.03 2.57
N PRO A 47 -6.17 -15.45 2.68
CA PRO A 47 -5.99 -14.13 3.28
C PRO A 47 -6.54 -13.01 2.41
N LEU A 48 -7.16 -12.01 3.05
CA LEU A 48 -7.50 -10.74 2.42
C LEU A 48 -6.32 -9.76 2.56
N ILE A 49 -5.79 -9.34 1.42
CA ILE A 49 -4.74 -8.34 1.29
C ILE A 49 -5.38 -7.04 0.80
N THR A 50 -5.01 -5.92 1.41
CA THR A 50 -5.50 -4.60 0.98
C THR A 50 -4.35 -3.63 0.83
N GLU A 51 -4.26 -2.99 -0.33
CA GLU A 51 -3.39 -1.84 -0.57
C GLU A 51 -4.25 -0.57 -0.58
N ILE A 52 -3.92 0.38 0.30
CA ILE A 52 -4.48 1.73 0.29
C ILE A 52 -3.63 2.62 -0.63
N GLY A 53 -4.27 3.37 -1.52
CA GLY A 53 -3.61 4.25 -2.48
C GLY A 53 -2.83 3.46 -3.52
N SER A 54 -3.50 2.56 -4.23
CA SER A 54 -2.81 1.61 -5.13
C SER A 54 -2.13 2.27 -6.32
N GLY A 55 -2.54 3.49 -6.72
CA GLY A 55 -1.89 4.23 -7.79
C GLY A 55 -1.79 3.43 -9.08
N SER A 56 -0.56 3.15 -9.52
CA SER A 56 -0.26 2.34 -10.70
C SER A 56 -0.61 0.85 -10.56
N GLY A 57 -0.83 0.36 -9.34
CA GLY A 57 -1.05 -1.05 -9.01
C GLY A 57 0.21 -1.92 -9.05
N ILE A 58 1.39 -1.32 -9.16
CA ILE A 58 2.67 -2.05 -9.26
C ILE A 58 2.93 -2.93 -8.03
N VAL A 59 2.64 -2.43 -6.82
CA VAL A 59 2.91 -3.15 -5.57
C VAL A 59 1.94 -4.32 -5.40
N SER A 60 0.64 -4.11 -5.53
CA SER A 60 -0.34 -5.22 -5.48
C SER A 60 -0.12 -6.25 -6.58
N THR A 61 0.25 -5.84 -7.79
CA THR A 61 0.55 -6.77 -8.89
C THR A 61 1.80 -7.60 -8.59
N PHE A 62 2.86 -7.00 -8.05
CA PHE A 62 4.04 -7.73 -7.60
C PHE A 62 3.71 -8.70 -6.47
N PHE A 63 2.93 -8.25 -5.50
CA PHE A 63 2.56 -9.01 -4.31
C PHE A 63 1.80 -10.28 -4.69
N ILE A 64 0.75 -10.17 -5.51
CA ILE A 64 -0.06 -11.33 -5.91
C ILE A 64 0.71 -12.28 -6.84
N ASN A 65 1.60 -11.76 -7.70
CA ASN A 65 2.35 -12.60 -8.63
C ASN A 65 3.48 -13.39 -7.95
N HIS A 66 4.14 -12.81 -6.94
CA HIS A 66 5.39 -13.37 -6.43
C HIS A 66 5.36 -13.73 -4.95
N ILE A 67 4.59 -13.01 -4.14
CA ILE A 67 4.69 -13.14 -2.68
C ILE A 67 3.66 -14.13 -2.18
N LEU A 68 2.38 -13.87 -2.49
CA LEU A 68 1.26 -14.68 -2.00
C LEU A 68 0.17 -14.90 -3.07
N PRO A 69 0.41 -15.77 -4.08
CA PRO A 69 -0.56 -15.99 -5.17
C PRO A 69 -1.90 -16.59 -4.74
N LYS A 70 -1.92 -17.32 -3.62
CA LYS A 70 -3.15 -17.84 -3.00
C LYS A 70 -3.74 -16.85 -1.99
N SER A 71 -4.12 -15.66 -2.46
CA SER A 71 -4.75 -14.62 -1.63
C SER A 71 -5.94 -14.00 -2.35
N ILE A 72 -6.70 -13.12 -1.69
CA ILE A 72 -7.61 -12.17 -2.35
C ILE A 72 -7.01 -10.79 -2.14
N VAL A 73 -6.87 -10.01 -3.21
CA VAL A 73 -6.31 -8.65 -3.13
C VAL A 73 -7.42 -7.65 -3.45
N LEU A 74 -7.75 -6.80 -2.49
CA LEU A 74 -8.66 -5.68 -2.70
C LEU A 74 -7.86 -4.38 -2.56
N THR A 75 -7.64 -3.70 -3.67
CA THR A 75 -7.01 -2.38 -3.67
C THR A 75 -8.04 -1.29 -3.49
N THR A 76 -7.65 -0.20 -2.84
CA THR A 76 -8.50 0.98 -2.62
C THR A 76 -7.78 2.24 -3.03
N ASP A 77 -8.44 3.12 -3.75
CA ASP A 77 -7.90 4.44 -4.08
C ASP A 77 -9.06 5.45 -4.16
N VAL A 78 -8.81 6.71 -3.81
CA VAL A 78 -9.81 7.77 -4.02
C VAL A 78 -9.87 8.18 -5.49
N ASN A 79 -8.76 8.02 -6.20
CA ASN A 79 -8.59 8.37 -7.60
C ASN A 79 -9.15 7.26 -8.52
N PRO A 80 -10.21 7.53 -9.30
CA PRO A 80 -10.81 6.51 -10.17
C PRO A 80 -9.83 6.04 -11.26
N HIS A 81 -8.91 6.91 -11.72
CA HIS A 81 -7.89 6.56 -12.70
C HIS A 81 -6.89 5.55 -12.12
N ALA A 82 -6.53 5.68 -10.84
CA ALA A 82 -5.66 4.74 -10.15
C ALA A 82 -6.31 3.36 -10.01
N CYS A 83 -7.60 3.29 -9.66
CA CYS A 83 -8.34 2.02 -9.63
C CYS A 83 -8.34 1.33 -11.01
N GLN A 84 -8.66 2.07 -12.07
CA GLN A 84 -8.67 1.53 -13.43
C GLN A 84 -7.27 1.10 -13.89
N THR A 85 -6.26 1.88 -13.55
CA THR A 85 -4.85 1.60 -13.87
C THR A 85 -4.37 0.34 -13.17
N THR A 86 -4.68 0.18 -11.88
CA THR A 86 -4.33 -0.99 -11.09
C THR A 86 -4.88 -2.28 -11.72
N LEU A 87 -6.14 -2.27 -12.17
CA LEU A 87 -6.75 -3.40 -12.86
C LEU A 87 -6.06 -3.71 -14.20
N ASN A 88 -5.68 -2.68 -14.96
CA ASN A 88 -5.00 -2.85 -16.24
C ASN A 88 -3.59 -3.40 -16.07
N THR A 89 -2.80 -2.84 -15.13
CA THR A 89 -1.47 -3.32 -14.76
C THR A 89 -1.52 -4.80 -14.38
N CYS A 90 -2.46 -5.20 -13.51
CA CYS A 90 -2.59 -6.59 -13.09
C CYS A 90 -2.91 -7.52 -14.27
N ARG A 91 -3.90 -7.16 -15.11
CA ARG A 91 -4.30 -7.96 -16.28
C ARG A 91 -3.18 -8.15 -17.29
N GLN A 92 -2.42 -7.10 -17.58
CA GLN A 92 -1.30 -7.16 -18.54
C GLN A 92 -0.20 -8.11 -18.06
N ASN A 93 0.19 -8.01 -16.78
CA ASN A 93 1.22 -8.88 -16.21
C ASN A 93 0.77 -10.34 -16.07
N GLN A 94 -0.54 -10.58 -15.94
CA GLN A 94 -1.09 -11.94 -15.88
C GLN A 94 -1.21 -12.62 -17.23
N ALA A 95 -1.44 -11.86 -18.30
CA ALA A 95 -1.41 -12.41 -19.66
C ALA A 95 -0.05 -13.05 -19.99
N GLU A 96 1.02 -12.56 -19.36
CA GLU A 96 2.40 -13.04 -19.50
C GLU A 96 2.78 -14.11 -18.45
N SER A 97 1.93 -14.33 -17.44
CA SER A 97 2.19 -15.26 -16.32
C SER A 97 1.62 -16.66 -16.58
N GLU A 98 2.26 -17.68 -16.02
CA GLU A 98 1.72 -19.04 -15.99
C GLU A 98 0.43 -19.12 -15.15
N ASN A 99 0.26 -18.22 -14.18
CA ASN A 99 -0.95 -18.12 -13.35
C ASN A 99 -1.93 -17.11 -13.95
N LYS A 100 -2.95 -17.64 -14.67
CA LYS A 100 -3.90 -16.84 -15.45
C LYS A 100 -5.09 -16.29 -14.65
N THR A 101 -5.19 -16.59 -13.37
CA THR A 101 -6.32 -16.14 -12.53
C THR A 101 -5.85 -15.13 -11.49
N SER A 102 -6.26 -13.87 -11.65
CA SER A 102 -6.22 -12.88 -10.56
C SER A 102 -7.38 -13.07 -9.62
N THR A 103 -7.10 -12.82 -8.35
CA THR A 103 -8.09 -12.49 -7.31
C THR A 103 -7.93 -11.05 -6.84
N LEU A 104 -7.32 -10.20 -7.70
CA LEU A 104 -7.19 -8.77 -7.48
C LEU A 104 -8.40 -8.01 -8.03
N ASP A 105 -8.98 -7.15 -7.21
CA ASP A 105 -9.95 -6.14 -7.62
C ASP A 105 -9.60 -4.75 -7.03
N ALA A 106 -10.24 -3.71 -7.54
CA ALA A 106 -10.05 -2.32 -7.14
C ALA A 106 -11.38 -1.64 -6.80
N ALA A 107 -11.39 -0.88 -5.72
CA ALA A 107 -12.57 -0.15 -5.28
C ALA A 107 -12.24 1.32 -5.02
N GLN A 108 -13.02 2.20 -5.64
CA GLN A 108 -12.88 3.64 -5.40
C GLN A 108 -13.46 3.98 -4.03
N MET A 109 -12.62 4.29 -3.05
CA MET A 109 -13.04 4.66 -1.71
C MET A 109 -11.96 5.41 -0.94
N ASN A 110 -12.38 6.08 0.13
CA ASN A 110 -11.48 6.65 1.11
C ASN A 110 -10.96 5.56 2.05
N LEU A 111 -9.63 5.40 2.12
CA LEU A 111 -8.93 4.42 2.94
C LEU A 111 -9.60 3.03 2.85
N THR A 112 -10.23 2.57 3.92
CA THR A 112 -10.90 1.27 4.01
C THR A 112 -12.37 1.41 4.43
N ASP A 113 -13.01 2.55 4.15
CA ASP A 113 -14.32 2.92 4.71
C ASP A 113 -15.42 1.88 4.43
N ALA A 114 -15.38 1.22 3.27
CA ALA A 114 -16.35 0.19 2.89
C ALA A 114 -15.86 -1.25 3.10
N VAL A 115 -14.65 -1.45 3.63
CA VAL A 115 -14.12 -2.77 3.95
C VAL A 115 -14.63 -3.22 5.32
N ARG A 116 -14.98 -4.50 5.45
CA ARG A 116 -15.45 -5.06 6.71
C ARG A 116 -14.40 -4.84 7.82
N PRO A 117 -14.76 -4.26 8.97
CA PRO A 117 -13.83 -4.10 10.08
C PRO A 117 -13.25 -5.44 10.55
N GLY A 118 -11.94 -5.47 10.77
CA GLY A 118 -11.21 -6.61 11.30
C GLY A 118 -11.10 -7.78 10.33
N SER A 119 -11.20 -7.55 9.02
CA SER A 119 -11.08 -8.60 8.00
C SER A 119 -9.80 -8.55 7.19
N ILE A 120 -9.00 -7.47 7.27
CA ILE A 120 -7.78 -7.34 6.47
C ILE A 120 -6.65 -8.10 7.16
N ASP A 121 -6.14 -9.16 6.54
CA ASP A 121 -5.05 -9.97 7.08
C ASP A 121 -3.68 -9.32 6.82
N LEU A 122 -3.52 -8.65 5.68
CA LEU A 122 -2.32 -7.85 5.39
C LEU A 122 -2.71 -6.52 4.75
N LEU A 123 -2.28 -5.42 5.37
CA LEU A 123 -2.43 -4.07 4.85
C LEU A 123 -1.11 -3.57 4.27
N ILE A 124 -1.17 -2.95 3.10
CA ILE A 124 -0.07 -2.25 2.44
C ILE A 124 -0.48 -0.78 2.33
N PHE A 125 0.41 0.13 2.70
CA PHE A 125 0.14 1.56 2.52
C PHE A 125 1.42 2.33 2.18
N ASN A 126 1.45 2.89 0.96
CA ASN A 126 2.35 3.97 0.60
C ASN A 126 1.57 5.30 0.70
N PRO A 127 1.62 6.01 1.84
CA PRO A 127 0.78 7.18 2.04
C PRO A 127 1.24 8.37 1.18
N PRO A 128 0.37 9.37 0.95
CA PRO A 128 0.83 10.71 0.55
C PRO A 128 1.62 11.31 1.71
N TYR A 129 2.95 11.25 1.67
CA TYR A 129 3.83 11.65 2.78
C TYR A 129 4.48 13.02 2.62
N VAL A 130 4.19 13.74 1.52
CA VAL A 130 4.80 15.05 1.24
C VAL A 130 4.08 16.14 2.04
N PRO A 131 4.81 17.00 2.79
CA PRO A 131 4.23 18.12 3.51
C PRO A 131 3.52 19.12 2.58
N ALA A 132 2.33 19.56 2.99
CA ALA A 132 1.51 20.57 2.31
C ALA A 132 0.73 21.39 3.35
N SER A 133 0.17 22.54 2.97
CA SER A 133 -0.66 23.33 3.89
C SER A 133 -1.91 22.57 4.37
N GLU A 134 -2.46 21.72 3.49
CA GLU A 134 -3.63 20.90 3.75
C GLU A 134 -3.59 19.64 2.87
N VAL A 135 -4.42 18.65 3.20
CA VAL A 135 -4.67 17.53 2.30
C VAL A 135 -5.58 18.03 1.17
N PRO A 136 -5.26 17.79 -0.12
CA PRO A 136 -6.10 18.24 -1.22
C PRO A 136 -7.54 17.71 -1.12
N VAL A 137 -8.48 18.50 -1.62
CA VAL A 137 -9.88 18.07 -1.70
C VAL A 137 -10.07 17.19 -2.92
N ILE A 138 -10.85 16.11 -2.77
CA ILE A 138 -11.23 15.25 -3.90
C ILE A 138 -11.94 16.11 -4.96
N PRO A 139 -11.39 16.22 -6.19
CA PRO A 139 -11.99 17.06 -7.21
C PRO A 139 -13.28 16.43 -7.72
N LYS A 140 -14.17 17.28 -8.27
CA LYS A 140 -15.44 16.82 -8.88
C LYS A 140 -15.26 16.42 -10.34
N ASP A 141 -14.26 16.98 -11.00
CA ASP A 141 -13.95 16.67 -12.39
C ASP A 141 -12.91 15.55 -12.44
N GLU A 142 -13.19 14.52 -13.23
CA GLU A 142 -12.26 13.41 -13.44
C GLU A 142 -11.00 13.87 -14.18
N GLN A 143 -11.03 14.98 -14.92
CA GLN A 143 -9.85 15.48 -15.65
C GLN A 143 -8.99 16.45 -14.83
N ASP A 144 -9.32 16.67 -13.56
CA ASP A 144 -8.62 17.63 -12.70
C ASP A 144 -7.20 17.14 -12.33
N PRO A 145 -6.13 17.93 -12.52
CA PRO A 145 -4.78 17.52 -12.15
C PRO A 145 -4.59 17.29 -10.64
N THR A 146 -5.49 17.78 -9.79
CA THR A 146 -5.48 17.56 -8.33
C THR A 146 -5.51 16.07 -7.95
N TRP A 147 -5.92 15.18 -8.87
CA TRP A 147 -5.82 13.73 -8.67
C TRP A 147 -4.39 13.27 -8.36
N LEU A 148 -3.38 13.88 -8.99
CA LEU A 148 -1.98 13.56 -8.72
C LEU A 148 -1.53 14.14 -7.37
N ASP A 149 -2.00 15.34 -7.02
CA ASP A 149 -1.68 15.97 -5.74
C ASP A 149 -2.18 15.13 -4.55
N LEU A 150 -3.34 14.47 -4.67
CA LEU A 150 -3.87 13.55 -3.66
C LEU A 150 -2.95 12.34 -3.40
N ALA A 151 -2.18 11.91 -4.40
CA ALA A 151 -1.23 10.81 -4.25
C ALA A 151 0.04 11.21 -3.47
N LEU A 152 0.31 12.52 -3.36
CA LEU A 152 1.56 13.05 -2.81
C LEU A 152 1.37 13.77 -1.47
N LEU A 153 0.36 14.65 -1.38
CA LEU A 153 0.28 15.68 -0.35
C LEU A 153 -0.47 15.18 0.90
N GLY A 154 0.25 15.09 2.03
CA GLY A 154 -0.22 14.50 3.29
C GLY A 154 -0.57 15.50 4.40
N GLY A 155 -0.74 16.78 4.08
CA GLY A 155 -0.96 17.85 5.06
C GLY A 155 0.33 18.35 5.74
N GLU A 156 0.21 19.09 6.84
CA GLU A 156 1.27 19.96 7.39
C GLU A 156 2.63 19.26 7.58
N ASP A 157 2.60 18.02 8.06
CA ASP A 157 3.79 17.17 8.30
C ASP A 157 3.82 15.93 7.40
N GLY A 158 2.93 15.85 6.42
CA GLY A 158 2.77 14.68 5.55
C GLY A 158 2.16 13.47 6.24
N MET A 159 1.52 13.63 7.41
CA MET A 159 1.06 12.51 8.23
C MET A 159 -0.45 12.50 8.51
N VAL A 160 -1.23 13.45 7.97
CA VAL A 160 -2.67 13.54 8.24
C VAL A 160 -3.38 12.23 7.87
N THR A 161 -3.18 11.74 6.64
CA THR A 161 -3.77 10.48 6.16
C THR A 161 -3.15 9.27 6.84
N THR A 162 -1.84 9.28 7.08
CA THR A 162 -1.13 8.20 7.76
C THR A 162 -1.64 7.97 9.18
N TRP A 163 -1.89 9.03 9.94
CA TRP A 163 -2.45 8.94 11.29
C TRP A 163 -3.88 8.43 11.31
N GLN A 164 -4.70 8.71 10.28
CA GLN A 164 -6.03 8.11 10.17
C GLN A 164 -5.96 6.58 10.09
N VAL A 165 -5.02 6.04 9.32
CA VAL A 165 -4.81 4.59 9.24
C VAL A 165 -4.22 4.04 10.54
N LEU A 166 -3.16 4.65 11.06
CA LEU A 166 -2.47 4.18 12.29
C LEU A 166 -3.43 4.11 13.49
N ASN A 167 -4.24 5.15 13.70
CA ASN A 167 -5.19 5.21 14.81
C ASN A 167 -6.33 4.19 14.70
N ASN A 168 -6.58 3.65 13.50
CA ASN A 168 -7.64 2.69 13.23
C ASN A 168 -7.14 1.28 12.90
N LEU A 169 -5.83 0.99 13.03
CA LEU A 169 -5.30 -0.34 12.71
C LEU A 169 -6.00 -1.48 13.46
N HIS A 170 -6.48 -1.25 14.70
CA HIS A 170 -7.20 -2.25 15.47
C HIS A 170 -8.57 -2.64 14.88
N SER A 171 -9.23 -1.70 14.20
CA SER A 171 -10.50 -1.96 13.52
C SER A 171 -10.32 -2.37 12.07
N ILE A 172 -9.18 -2.08 11.45
CA ILE A 172 -8.87 -2.46 10.07
C ILE A 172 -8.39 -3.93 10.02
N LEU A 173 -7.39 -4.25 10.83
CA LEU A 173 -6.69 -5.53 10.75
C LEU A 173 -7.43 -6.69 11.44
N SER A 174 -7.33 -7.86 10.82
CA SER A 174 -7.69 -9.14 11.43
C SER A 174 -7.02 -9.33 12.78
N LYS A 175 -7.80 -9.77 13.78
CA LYS A 175 -7.35 -9.80 15.18
C LYS A 175 -6.16 -10.72 15.43
N ASP A 176 -6.14 -11.87 14.76
CA ASP A 176 -5.21 -12.96 15.06
C ASP A 176 -3.99 -12.98 14.14
N ARG A 177 -4.21 -12.64 12.85
CA ARG A 177 -3.18 -12.74 11.80
C ARG A 177 -2.90 -11.43 11.06
N GLY A 178 -3.58 -10.35 11.43
CA GLY A 178 -3.40 -9.02 10.85
C GLY A 178 -1.96 -8.51 10.93
N VAL A 179 -1.48 -7.89 9.86
CA VAL A 179 -0.19 -7.19 9.80
C VAL A 179 -0.30 -6.01 8.82
N ALA A 180 0.35 -4.90 9.11
CA ALA A 180 0.44 -3.76 8.19
C ALA A 180 1.89 -3.44 7.81
N TYR A 181 2.12 -3.09 6.56
CA TYR A 181 3.38 -2.55 6.04
C TYR A 181 3.11 -1.12 5.58
N ILE A 182 3.74 -0.15 6.23
CA ILE A 182 3.53 1.27 5.95
C ILE A 182 4.87 1.93 5.64
N LEU A 183 4.92 2.67 4.54
CA LEU A 183 6.09 3.44 4.14
C LEU A 183 6.12 4.81 4.83
N PHE A 184 7.33 5.24 5.20
CA PHE A 184 7.60 6.55 5.79
C PHE A 184 8.85 7.15 5.16
N CYS A 185 8.86 8.47 4.99
CA CYS A 185 10.07 9.23 4.78
C CYS A 185 10.63 9.74 6.13
N ALA A 186 11.90 10.15 6.17
CA ALA A 186 12.56 10.63 7.39
C ALA A 186 11.82 11.80 8.06
N ARG A 187 11.19 12.67 7.27
CA ARG A 187 10.42 13.83 7.77
C ARG A 187 9.19 13.42 8.55
N ASN A 188 8.61 12.25 8.25
CA ASN A 188 7.48 11.69 8.99
C ASN A 188 7.88 11.14 10.38
N LYS A 189 9.18 11.19 10.74
CA LYS A 189 9.72 10.78 12.04
C LYS A 189 9.28 9.35 12.42
N PRO A 190 9.59 8.31 11.60
CA PRO A 190 9.12 6.94 11.81
C PRO A 190 9.49 6.35 13.17
N ASN A 191 10.59 6.81 13.79
CA ASN A 191 10.96 6.40 15.15
C ASN A 191 9.95 6.90 16.20
N GLU A 192 9.48 8.14 16.10
CA GLU A 192 8.47 8.69 17.01
C GLU A 192 7.13 7.97 16.81
N VAL A 193 6.74 7.72 15.56
CA VAL A 193 5.56 6.91 15.21
C VAL A 193 5.65 5.51 15.83
N SER A 194 6.80 4.85 15.69
CA SER A 194 7.07 3.53 16.26
C SER A 194 6.88 3.52 17.78
N GLU A 195 7.42 4.51 18.49
CA GLU A 195 7.29 4.60 19.95
C GLU A 195 5.84 4.89 20.40
N ILE A 196 5.09 5.69 19.65
CA ILE A 196 3.66 5.92 19.92
C ILE A 196 2.88 4.60 19.75
N MET A 197 3.07 3.90 18.64
CA MET A 197 2.33 2.68 18.34
C MET A 197 2.71 1.53 19.29
N LYS A 198 3.97 1.42 19.71
CA LYS A 198 4.39 0.46 20.76
C LYS A 198 3.69 0.70 22.09
N LYS A 199 3.52 1.97 22.50
CA LYS A 199 2.75 2.32 23.71
C LYS A 199 1.28 1.95 23.61
N GLN A 200 0.74 1.88 22.40
CA GLN A 200 -0.61 1.38 22.11
C GLN A 200 -0.68 -0.15 21.99
N GLY A 201 0.42 -0.87 22.24
CA GLY A 201 0.47 -2.33 22.27
C GLY A 201 0.80 -2.99 20.92
N TRP A 202 1.26 -2.23 19.93
CA TRP A 202 1.74 -2.80 18.67
C TRP A 202 3.20 -3.23 18.75
N LYS A 203 3.53 -4.37 18.17
CA LYS A 203 4.90 -4.68 17.77
C LYS A 203 5.20 -3.96 16.46
N VAL A 204 6.26 -3.15 16.46
CA VAL A 204 6.68 -2.35 15.30
C VAL A 204 8.13 -2.68 14.96
N ASP A 205 8.34 -3.23 13.77
CA ASP A 205 9.67 -3.60 13.25
C ASP A 205 10.00 -2.72 12.02
N VAL A 206 11.21 -2.15 11.95
CA VAL A 206 11.71 -1.55 10.71
C VAL A 206 12.24 -2.68 9.83
N ILE A 207 11.62 -2.90 8.67
CA ILE A 207 11.96 -4.03 7.80
C ILE A 207 13.10 -3.68 6.85
N ILE A 208 12.97 -2.52 6.21
CA ILE A 208 13.97 -2.01 5.28
C ILE A 208 14.05 -0.49 5.40
N SER A 209 15.26 0.04 5.23
CA SER A 209 15.51 1.47 5.11
C SER A 209 16.52 1.73 4.01
N ARG A 210 16.27 2.73 3.17
CA ARG A 210 17.12 3.11 2.04
C ARG A 210 17.20 4.62 1.92
N LYS A 211 18.38 5.12 1.57
CA LYS A 211 18.54 6.50 1.11
C LYS A 211 18.19 6.58 -0.38
N ALA A 212 17.15 7.33 -0.72
CA ALA A 212 16.66 7.57 -2.08
C ALA A 212 16.84 9.06 -2.40
N GLY A 213 17.90 9.39 -3.15
CA GLY A 213 18.31 10.78 -3.36
C GLY A 213 18.65 11.50 -2.05
N TRP A 214 17.83 12.50 -1.70
CA TRP A 214 18.00 13.33 -0.49
C TRP A 214 17.20 12.83 0.70
N GLU A 215 16.25 11.91 0.49
CA GLU A 215 15.38 11.41 1.54
C GLU A 215 15.80 10.01 1.98
N VAL A 216 15.50 9.69 3.24
CA VAL A 216 15.61 8.32 3.75
C VAL A 216 14.20 7.79 3.87
N LEU A 217 13.95 6.70 3.14
CA LEU A 217 12.69 5.99 3.15
C LEU A 217 12.83 4.75 4.04
N SER A 218 11.74 4.35 4.67
CA SER A 218 11.67 3.16 5.51
C SER A 218 10.30 2.52 5.42
N VAL A 219 10.25 1.19 5.43
CA VAL A 219 9.00 0.43 5.55
C VAL A 219 8.97 -0.20 6.94
N LEU A 220 7.92 0.13 7.70
CA LEU A 220 7.69 -0.40 9.03
C LEU A 220 6.56 -1.44 8.97
N ARG A 221 6.74 -2.53 9.71
CA ARG A 221 5.74 -3.58 9.91
C ARG A 221 5.09 -3.44 11.27
N PHE A 222 3.76 -3.38 11.30
CA PHE A 222 2.94 -3.28 12.51
C PHE A 222 2.15 -4.59 12.69
N GLN A 223 2.26 -5.22 13.84
CA GLN A 223 1.52 -6.45 14.17
C GLN A 223 1.22 -6.52 15.67
N LYS A 224 0.25 -7.35 16.05
CA LYS A 224 0.07 -7.77 17.45
C LYS A 224 0.93 -8.99 17.76
#